data_AF-A0AB39WA94-F1
#
_entry.id   AF-A0AB39WA94-F1
#
_cell.length_a   1.000
_cell.length_b   1.000
_cell.length_c   1.000
_cell.angle_alpha   90.00
_cell.angle_beta   90.00
_cell.angle_gamma   90.00
#
_symmetry.space_group_name_H-M   'P 1'
#
loop_
_entity.id
_entity.type
_entity.pdbx_description
1 polymer ?
#
loop_
_entity_poly.entity_id
_entity_poly.type
_entity_poly.pdbx_seq_one_letter_code
_entity_poly.pdbx_strand_id
1 'polypeptide(L)'
;MNTRILLSENNAAAESLINQKQLGYKNGVQLLAGLAKLGLELESVNNWETDVLPHFKTDFPNSTLDFNLDSRGIKDEFKALEVFYNKNRGSLSFVAPTAEELEAIREKYRVYATVKQAEALEVVERVANDLNKLKSEFGFNLNFGYVSQLFYPLRQTADYKVEVSQEGLLSYLKKLE
;
A
#
# COMPACT_ATOMS: atom_id res chain seq x y z
N MET A 1 27.28 11.58 7.72
CA MET A 1 26.09 10.88 7.21
C MET A 1 26.22 9.42 7.60
N ASN A 2 25.26 8.86 8.34
CA ASN A 2 25.26 7.42 8.62
C ASN A 2 24.78 6.69 7.36
N THR A 3 25.64 5.88 6.76
CA THR A 3 25.27 5.01 5.63
C THR A 3 24.11 4.12 6.05
N ARG A 4 23.00 4.19 5.32
CA ARG A 4 21.83 3.33 5.49
C ARG A 4 21.93 2.19 4.48
N ILE A 5 21.82 0.96 4.96
CA ILE A 5 21.81 -0.26 4.15
C ILE A 5 20.37 -0.78 4.13
N LEU A 6 19.82 -0.98 2.94
CA LEU A 6 18.48 -1.54 2.78
C LEU A 6 18.50 -3.02 3.18
N LEU A 7 17.69 -3.41 4.17
CA LEU A 7 17.58 -4.79 4.63
C LEU A 7 16.43 -5.54 3.97
N SER A 8 15.28 -4.89 3.85
CA SER A 8 14.08 -5.51 3.28
C SER A 8 13.09 -4.45 2.80
N GLU A 9 12.30 -4.78 1.80
CA GLU A 9 11.19 -3.94 1.32
C GLU A 9 9.89 -4.74 1.40
N ASN A 10 8.86 -4.18 2.05
CA ASN A 10 7.53 -4.77 2.02
C ASN A 10 6.80 -4.37 0.72
N ASN A 11 7.25 -4.97 -0.39
CA ASN A 11 6.73 -4.70 -1.73
C ASN A 11 5.22 -4.90 -1.82
N ALA A 12 4.68 -5.93 -1.16
CA ALA A 12 3.25 -6.24 -1.20
C ALA A 12 2.40 -5.12 -0.59
N ALA A 13 2.81 -4.60 0.58
CA ALA A 13 2.09 -3.49 1.22
C ALA A 13 2.22 -2.18 0.41
N ALA A 14 3.43 -1.87 -0.08
CA ALA A 14 3.68 -0.69 -0.89
C ALA A 14 2.85 -0.72 -2.20
N GLU A 15 2.93 -1.82 -2.95
CA GLU A 15 2.21 -1.98 -4.21
C GLU A 15 0.68 -1.99 -4.01
N SER A 16 0.17 -2.51 -2.89
CA SER A 16 -1.26 -2.41 -2.57
C SER A 16 -1.73 -0.95 -2.49
N LEU A 17 -0.97 -0.08 -1.82
CA LEU A 17 -1.32 1.34 -1.71
C LEU A 17 -1.12 2.11 -3.01
N ILE A 18 -0.06 1.79 -3.76
CA ILE A 18 0.20 2.36 -5.09
C ILE A 18 -0.97 2.03 -6.02
N ASN A 19 -1.39 0.77 -6.09
CA ASN A 19 -2.52 0.33 -6.89
C ASN A 19 -3.82 1.03 -6.50
N GLN A 20 -4.06 1.23 -5.19
CA GLN A 20 -5.24 1.95 -4.72
C GLN A 20 -5.25 3.42 -5.19
N LYS A 21 -4.11 4.12 -5.10
CA LYS A 21 -3.98 5.49 -5.61
C LYS A 21 -4.19 5.58 -7.11
N GLN A 22 -3.57 4.67 -7.87
CA GLN A 22 -3.71 4.62 -9.32
C GLN A 22 -5.14 4.30 -9.74
N LEU A 23 -5.81 3.38 -9.05
CA LEU A 23 -7.22 3.05 -9.28
C LEU A 23 -8.12 4.26 -8.99
N GLY A 24 -7.86 4.99 -7.90
CA GLY A 24 -8.56 6.22 -7.56
C GLY A 24 -8.48 7.26 -8.66
N TYR A 25 -7.29 7.46 -9.23
CA TYR A 25 -7.08 8.36 -10.37
C TYR A 25 -7.81 7.87 -11.64
N LYS A 26 -7.67 6.58 -11.98
CA LYS A 26 -8.35 5.98 -13.14
C LYS A 26 -9.86 6.14 -13.05
N ASN A 27 -10.43 5.92 -11.87
CA ASN A 27 -11.86 6.10 -11.62
C ASN A 27 -12.27 7.57 -11.74
N GLY A 28 -11.45 8.52 -11.27
CA GLY A 28 -11.67 9.95 -11.46
C GLY A 28 -11.71 10.34 -12.95
N VAL A 29 -10.72 9.91 -13.73
CA VAL A 29 -10.68 10.15 -15.18
C VAL A 29 -11.89 9.53 -15.88
N GLN A 30 -12.28 8.31 -15.50
CA GLN A 30 -13.46 7.66 -16.07
C GLN A 30 -14.75 8.44 -15.75
N LEU A 31 -14.88 8.99 -14.54
CA LEU A 31 -16.01 9.83 -14.17
C LEU A 31 -16.06 11.10 -15.02
N LEU A 32 -14.94 11.83 -15.13
CA LEU A 32 -14.86 13.06 -15.93
C LEU A 32 -15.17 12.80 -17.41
N ALA A 33 -14.62 11.71 -17.97
CA ALA A 33 -14.92 11.31 -19.34
C ALA A 33 -16.40 10.94 -19.54
N GLY A 34 -17.03 10.35 -18.52
CA GLY A 34 -18.48 10.09 -18.51
C GLY A 34 -19.29 11.38 -18.51
N LEU A 35 -18.97 12.33 -17.64
CA LEU A 35 -19.65 13.62 -17.56
C LEU A 35 -19.48 14.43 -18.86
N ALA A 36 -18.29 14.42 -19.47
CA ALA A 36 -18.04 15.08 -20.74
C ALA A 36 -18.92 14.50 -21.87
N LYS A 37 -19.15 13.18 -21.90
CA LYS A 37 -20.09 12.56 -22.85
C LYS A 37 -21.53 13.02 -22.65
N LEU A 38 -21.90 13.43 -21.44
CA LEU A 38 -23.20 14.01 -21.12
C LEU A 38 -23.24 15.53 -21.35
N GLY A 39 -22.17 16.12 -21.89
CA GLY A 39 -22.05 17.55 -22.17
C GLY A 39 -21.63 18.40 -20.96
N LEU A 40 -21.04 17.80 -19.92
CA LEU A 40 -20.48 18.51 -18.78
C LEU A 40 -18.96 18.27 -18.67
N GLU A 41 -18.17 19.24 -19.09
CA GLU A 41 -16.72 19.22 -18.95
C GLU A 41 -16.31 19.80 -17.60
N LEU A 42 -15.63 18.99 -16.79
CA LEU A 42 -15.09 19.37 -15.48
C LEU A 42 -13.66 18.86 -15.34
N GLU A 43 -12.85 19.58 -14.56
CA GLU A 43 -11.50 19.14 -14.20
C GLU A 43 -11.47 18.29 -12.91
N SER A 44 -12.49 18.45 -12.06
CA SER A 44 -12.64 17.69 -10.82
C SER A 44 -14.10 17.67 -10.35
N VAL A 45 -14.44 16.71 -9.48
CA VAL A 45 -15.77 16.62 -8.85
C VAL A 45 -15.58 16.37 -7.36
N ASN A 46 -15.85 17.38 -6.53
CA ASN A 46 -15.75 17.27 -5.08
C ASN A 46 -17.07 16.79 -4.49
N ASN A 47 -18.18 17.34 -4.98
CA ASN A 47 -19.51 16.99 -4.53
C ASN A 47 -20.48 16.89 -5.72
N TRP A 48 -21.20 15.77 -5.81
CA TRP A 48 -22.11 15.52 -6.93
C TRP A 48 -23.28 16.49 -6.96
N GLU A 49 -23.86 16.78 -5.80
CA GLU A 49 -25.02 17.64 -5.66
C GLU A 49 -24.75 19.11 -6.02
N THR A 50 -23.54 19.60 -5.77
CA THR A 50 -23.14 20.98 -6.07
C THR A 50 -22.48 21.13 -7.42
N ASP A 51 -21.63 20.17 -7.82
CA ASP A 51 -20.75 20.33 -8.98
C ASP A 51 -21.38 19.73 -10.25
N VAL A 52 -22.31 18.78 -10.12
CA VAL A 52 -22.89 18.04 -11.25
C VAL A 52 -24.36 18.34 -11.43
N LEU A 53 -25.20 18.11 -10.40
CA LEU A 53 -26.67 18.20 -10.53
C LEU A 53 -27.20 19.53 -11.12
N PRO A 54 -26.67 20.71 -10.76
CA PRO A 54 -27.22 21.98 -11.24
C PRO A 54 -27.14 22.14 -12.76
N HIS A 55 -26.11 21.56 -13.40
CA HIS A 55 -25.90 21.63 -14.85
C HIS A 55 -26.94 20.87 -15.66
N PHE A 56 -27.63 19.90 -15.04
CA PHE A 56 -28.67 19.10 -15.68
C PHE A 56 -30.09 19.59 -15.36
N LYS A 57 -30.23 20.75 -14.70
CA LYS A 57 -31.52 21.40 -14.42
C LYS A 57 -31.72 22.72 -15.19
N THR A 58 -30.85 23.05 -16.14
CA THR A 58 -30.83 24.36 -16.80
C THR A 58 -31.98 24.57 -17.78
N ASP A 59 -32.37 23.53 -18.52
CA ASP A 59 -33.30 23.67 -19.65
C ASP A 59 -34.74 23.85 -19.18
N PHE A 60 -35.12 23.11 -18.13
CA PHE A 60 -36.42 23.21 -17.47
C PHE A 60 -36.24 23.36 -15.95
N PRO A 61 -35.91 24.57 -15.45
CA PRO A 61 -35.54 24.80 -14.04
C PRO A 61 -36.63 24.46 -13.03
N ASN A 62 -37.90 24.59 -13.43
CA ASN A 62 -39.07 24.28 -12.60
C ASN A 62 -39.50 22.81 -12.69
N SER A 63 -38.85 22.00 -13.54
CA SER A 63 -39.16 20.58 -13.70
C SER A 63 -38.24 19.70 -12.84
N THR A 64 -38.58 18.41 -12.73
CA THR A 64 -37.71 17.44 -12.05
C THR A 64 -36.42 17.22 -12.83
N LEU A 65 -35.37 16.77 -12.13
CA LEU A 65 -34.11 16.37 -12.78
C LEU A 65 -34.36 15.26 -13.81
N ASP A 66 -35.14 14.24 -13.43
CA ASP A 66 -35.52 13.14 -14.31
C ASP A 66 -36.16 13.62 -15.62
N PHE A 67 -37.07 14.62 -15.56
CA PHE A 67 -37.66 15.19 -16.77
C PHE A 67 -36.61 15.85 -17.68
N ASN A 68 -35.67 16.61 -17.11
CA ASN A 68 -34.59 17.23 -17.86
C ASN A 68 -33.63 16.20 -18.47
N LEU A 69 -33.39 15.09 -17.77
CA LEU A 69 -32.53 14.00 -18.29
C LEU A 69 -33.24 13.19 -19.38
N ASP A 70 -34.54 12.91 -19.19
CA ASP A 70 -35.38 12.20 -20.15
C ASP A 70 -35.56 13.00 -21.45
N SER A 71 -35.76 14.33 -21.36
CA SER A 71 -35.89 15.19 -22.54
C SER A 71 -34.62 15.25 -23.39
N ARG A 72 -33.45 15.01 -22.77
CA ARG A 72 -32.14 14.90 -23.43
C ARG A 72 -31.78 13.47 -23.82
N GLY A 73 -32.57 12.47 -23.40
CA GLY A 73 -32.33 11.06 -23.66
C GLY A 73 -31.06 10.51 -23.01
N ILE A 74 -30.65 11.07 -21.85
CA ILE A 74 -29.39 10.72 -21.16
C ILE A 74 -29.61 10.16 -19.74
N LYS A 75 -30.85 9.86 -19.37
CA LYS A 75 -31.21 9.49 -18.00
C LYS A 75 -30.48 8.24 -17.52
N ASP A 76 -30.41 7.20 -18.34
CA ASP A 76 -29.80 5.93 -17.96
C ASP A 76 -28.29 6.07 -17.79
N GLU A 77 -27.62 6.76 -18.71
CA GLU A 77 -26.19 7.05 -18.64
C GLU A 77 -25.85 7.94 -17.43
N PHE A 78 -26.68 8.95 -17.17
CA PHE A 78 -26.53 9.81 -15.99
C PHE A 78 -26.65 9.00 -14.70
N LYS A 79 -27.68 8.14 -14.59
CA LYS A 79 -27.90 7.29 -13.42
C LYS A 79 -26.77 6.27 -13.24
N ALA A 80 -26.24 5.72 -14.32
CA ALA A 80 -25.08 4.83 -14.26
C ALA A 80 -23.83 5.55 -13.73
N LEU A 81 -23.60 6.81 -14.15
CA LEU A 81 -22.50 7.63 -13.63
C LEU A 81 -22.70 8.04 -12.17
N GLU A 82 -23.93 8.36 -11.76
CA GLU A 82 -24.27 8.65 -10.37
C GLU A 82 -24.00 7.44 -9.46
N VAL A 83 -24.39 6.24 -9.90
CA VAL A 83 -24.07 4.98 -9.19
C VAL A 83 -22.55 4.75 -9.14
N PHE A 84 -21.85 5.00 -10.25
CA PHE A 84 -20.39 4.88 -10.31
C PHE A 84 -19.70 5.87 -9.36
N TYR A 85 -20.12 7.14 -9.32
CA TYR A 85 -19.62 8.14 -8.38
C TYR A 85 -19.84 7.67 -6.94
N ASN A 86 -21.07 7.30 -6.59
CA ASN A 86 -21.41 6.90 -5.23
C ASN A 86 -20.61 5.68 -4.75
N LYS A 87 -20.35 4.72 -5.64
CA LYS A 87 -19.52 3.55 -5.34
C LYS A 87 -18.06 3.92 -5.07
N ASN A 88 -17.53 4.94 -5.73
CA ASN A 88 -16.10 5.24 -5.72
C ASN A 88 -15.72 6.52 -4.94
N ARG A 89 -16.70 7.33 -4.49
CA ARG A 89 -16.51 8.70 -3.99
C ARG A 89 -15.42 8.86 -2.93
N GLY A 90 -15.22 7.87 -2.06
CA GLY A 90 -14.20 7.90 -1.01
C GLY A 90 -12.76 7.68 -1.49
N SER A 91 -12.57 7.38 -2.78
CA SER A 91 -11.27 7.03 -3.38
C SER A 91 -10.98 7.74 -4.69
N LEU A 92 -11.90 8.59 -5.18
CA LEU A 92 -11.69 9.32 -6.42
C LEU A 92 -10.52 10.29 -6.27
N SER A 93 -9.63 10.29 -7.25
CA SER A 93 -8.61 11.32 -7.43
C SER A 93 -8.70 11.86 -8.84
N PHE A 94 -8.53 13.17 -9.00
CA PHE A 94 -8.50 13.83 -10.31
C PHE A 94 -7.08 14.27 -10.69
N VAL A 95 -6.13 14.10 -9.77
CA VAL A 95 -4.71 14.37 -9.98
C VAL A 95 -3.98 13.03 -10.12
N ALA A 96 -3.15 12.92 -11.14
CA ALA A 96 -2.32 11.74 -11.36
C ALA A 96 -1.27 11.65 -10.24
N PRO A 97 -1.06 10.46 -9.64
CA PRO A 97 -0.01 10.30 -8.64
C PRO A 97 1.37 10.49 -9.29
N THR A 98 2.24 11.29 -8.66
CA THR A 98 3.57 11.57 -9.22
C THR A 98 4.55 10.44 -8.91
N ALA A 99 5.65 10.35 -9.68
CA ALA A 99 6.69 9.36 -9.43
C ALA A 99 7.27 9.50 -8.01
N GLU A 100 7.45 10.73 -7.54
CA GLU A 100 7.95 11.05 -6.20
C GLU A 100 6.98 10.58 -5.10
N GLU A 101 5.66 10.74 -5.31
CA GLU A 101 4.67 10.22 -4.35
C GLU A 101 4.67 8.70 -4.28
N LEU A 102 4.77 8.02 -5.42
CA LEU A 102 4.85 6.56 -5.48
C LEU A 102 6.12 6.05 -4.81
N GLU A 103 7.25 6.72 -5.04
CA GLU A 103 8.52 6.36 -4.40
C GLU A 103 8.51 6.66 -2.91
N ALA A 104 7.89 7.76 -2.47
CA ALA A 104 7.69 8.04 -1.05
C ALA A 104 6.82 6.98 -0.36
N ILE A 105 5.90 6.34 -1.08
CA ILE A 105 5.17 5.17 -0.55
C ILE A 105 6.13 4.00 -0.39
N ARG A 106 6.89 3.62 -1.42
CA ARG A 106 7.87 2.52 -1.32
C ARG A 106 8.85 2.73 -0.17
N GLU A 107 9.39 3.95 -0.06
CA GLU A 107 10.32 4.35 0.98
C GLU A 107 9.76 4.15 2.41
N LYS A 108 8.46 4.42 2.63
CA LYS A 108 7.80 4.16 3.93
C LYS A 108 7.76 2.68 4.32
N TYR A 109 7.83 1.79 3.34
CA TYR A 109 7.80 0.33 3.53
C TYR A 109 9.17 -0.33 3.37
N ARG A 110 10.24 0.47 3.23
CA ARG A 110 11.63 0.01 3.30
C ARG A 110 12.12 -0.03 4.73
N VAL A 111 12.90 -1.06 5.04
CA VAL A 111 13.58 -1.22 6.33
C VAL A 111 15.06 -1.02 6.11
N TYR A 112 15.64 -0.06 6.83
CA TYR A 112 17.06 0.27 6.77
C TYR A 112 17.79 -0.16 8.03
N ALA A 113 19.07 -0.48 7.89
CA ALA A 113 20.01 -0.65 8.97
C ALA A 113 21.22 0.29 8.82
N THR A 114 21.84 0.61 9.94
CA THR A 114 23.21 1.16 9.95
C THR A 114 24.24 0.07 9.59
N VAL A 115 25.48 0.47 9.29
CA VAL A 115 26.59 -0.47 9.04
C VAL A 115 26.74 -1.48 10.18
N LYS A 116 26.77 -1.02 11.43
CA LYS A 116 26.87 -1.89 12.62
C LYS A 116 25.70 -2.86 12.74
N GLN A 117 24.50 -2.40 12.44
CA GLN A 117 23.29 -3.23 12.47
C GLN A 117 23.31 -4.29 11.36
N ALA A 118 23.83 -3.97 10.16
CA ALA A 118 24.00 -4.92 9.07
C ALA A 118 25.10 -5.96 9.36
N GLU A 119 26.25 -5.54 9.90
CA GLU A 119 27.32 -6.47 10.35
C GLU A 119 26.80 -7.43 11.43
N ALA A 120 26.05 -6.91 12.41
CA ALA A 120 25.46 -7.72 13.46
C ALA A 120 24.45 -8.73 12.90
N LEU A 121 23.66 -8.34 11.90
CA LEU A 121 22.71 -9.21 11.21
C LEU A 121 23.44 -10.36 10.49
N GLU A 122 24.52 -10.05 9.76
CA GLU A 122 25.34 -11.07 9.09
C GLU A 122 25.93 -12.08 10.09
N VAL A 123 26.40 -11.60 11.24
CA VAL A 123 26.92 -12.48 12.30
C VAL A 123 25.83 -13.40 12.85
N VAL A 124 24.64 -12.87 13.13
CA VAL A 124 23.53 -13.67 13.67
C VAL A 124 23.07 -14.74 12.66
N GLU A 125 22.99 -14.39 11.37
CA GLU A 125 22.65 -15.33 10.30
C GLU A 125 23.72 -16.43 10.16
N ARG A 126 25.00 -16.06 10.25
CA ARG A 126 26.10 -17.03 10.23
C ARG A 126 26.02 -18.01 11.40
N VAL A 127 25.76 -17.50 12.62
CA VAL A 127 25.57 -18.35 13.80
C VAL A 127 24.39 -19.29 13.63
N ALA A 128 23.26 -18.83 13.08
CA ALA A 128 22.12 -19.69 12.80
C ALA A 128 22.48 -20.83 11.83
N ASN A 129 23.22 -20.51 10.77
CA ASN A 129 23.70 -21.49 9.79
C ASN A 129 24.66 -22.51 10.40
N ASP A 130 25.64 -22.05 11.19
CA ASP A 130 26.61 -22.92 11.84
C ASP A 130 25.94 -23.86 12.86
N LEU A 131 24.94 -23.37 13.61
CA LEU A 131 24.14 -24.21 14.51
C LEU A 131 23.33 -25.27 13.75
N ASN A 132 22.74 -24.90 12.62
CA ASN A 132 22.04 -25.87 11.76
C ASN A 132 22.99 -26.93 11.20
N LYS A 133 24.23 -26.56 10.82
CA LYS A 133 25.26 -27.52 10.37
C LYS A 133 25.71 -28.44 11.49
N LEU A 134 25.99 -27.93 12.69
CA LEU A 134 26.36 -28.75 13.85
C LEU A 134 25.33 -29.85 14.13
N LYS A 135 24.05 -29.51 13.97
CA LYS A 135 22.97 -30.47 14.14
C LYS A 135 22.85 -31.45 12.97
N SER A 136 22.82 -30.95 11.74
CA SER A 136 22.54 -31.75 10.53
C SER A 136 23.71 -32.59 10.05
N GLU A 137 24.94 -32.07 10.14
CA GLU A 137 26.16 -32.75 9.64
C GLU A 137 26.86 -33.56 10.74
N PHE A 138 26.81 -33.10 11.99
CA PHE A 138 27.58 -33.70 13.09
C PHE A 138 26.72 -34.34 14.19
N GLY A 139 25.38 -34.24 14.09
CA GLY A 139 24.45 -34.90 15.02
C GLY A 139 24.42 -34.32 16.43
N PHE A 140 24.91 -33.09 16.64
CA PHE A 140 24.86 -32.45 17.95
C PHE A 140 23.44 -32.06 18.33
N ASN A 141 23.02 -32.48 19.53
CA ASN A 141 21.78 -32.02 20.15
C ASN A 141 22.04 -30.70 20.87
N LEU A 142 21.66 -29.59 20.22
CA LEU A 142 21.80 -28.26 20.78
C LEU A 142 20.71 -28.00 21.83
N ASN A 143 21.10 -27.53 23.02
CA ASN A 143 20.13 -27.02 23.99
C ASN A 143 19.70 -25.61 23.56
N PHE A 144 18.59 -25.55 22.83
CA PHE A 144 18.12 -24.30 22.24
C PHE A 144 17.72 -23.25 23.28
N GLY A 145 17.32 -23.66 24.49
CA GLY A 145 17.04 -22.73 25.60
C GLY A 145 18.26 -21.86 25.93
N TYR A 146 19.45 -22.46 26.06
CA TYR A 146 20.69 -21.71 26.27
C TYR A 146 21.09 -20.87 25.05
N VAL A 147 20.94 -21.42 23.84
CA VAL A 147 21.25 -20.71 22.59
C VAL A 147 20.42 -19.43 22.45
N SER A 148 19.11 -19.50 22.70
CA SER A 148 18.20 -18.36 22.63
C SER A 148 18.46 -17.28 23.70
N GLN A 149 19.05 -17.65 24.84
CA GLN A 149 19.45 -16.69 25.87
C GLN A 149 20.71 -15.91 25.47
N LEU A 150 21.67 -16.57 24.82
CA LEU A 150 22.91 -15.96 24.34
C LEU A 150 22.70 -15.16 23.04
N PHE A 151 21.80 -15.63 22.18
CA PHE A 151 21.48 -15.03 20.90
C PHE A 151 19.97 -14.81 20.80
N TYR A 152 19.50 -13.74 21.44
CA TYR A 152 18.08 -13.35 21.50
C TYR A 152 17.35 -13.31 20.15
N PRO A 153 17.98 -12.95 19.02
CA PRO A 153 17.32 -12.99 17.72
C PRO A 153 17.06 -14.39 17.18
N LEU A 154 17.69 -15.44 17.72
CA LEU A 154 17.53 -16.79 17.20
C LEU A 154 16.28 -17.45 17.77
N ARG A 155 15.53 -18.12 16.89
CA ARG A 155 14.40 -18.99 17.26
C ARG A 155 14.58 -20.39 16.67
N GLN A 156 13.91 -21.36 17.28
CA GLN A 156 13.81 -22.71 16.76
C GLN A 156 12.40 -22.92 16.22
N THR A 157 12.32 -23.42 14.99
CA THR A 157 11.07 -23.77 14.33
C THR A 157 10.57 -25.14 14.82
N ALA A 158 9.34 -25.51 14.45
CA ALA A 158 8.73 -26.78 14.84
C ALA A 158 9.49 -28.01 14.28
N ASP A 159 10.18 -27.86 13.14
CA ASP A 159 11.10 -28.84 12.55
C ASP A 159 12.52 -28.77 13.15
N TYR A 160 12.67 -28.06 14.28
CA TYR A 160 13.91 -27.91 15.02
C TYR A 160 15.05 -27.23 14.25
N LYS A 161 14.74 -26.46 13.21
CA LYS A 161 15.70 -25.61 12.47
C LYS A 161 15.88 -24.29 13.23
N VAL A 162 17.11 -23.77 13.23
CA VAL A 162 17.43 -22.47 13.83
C VAL A 162 17.28 -21.38 12.77
N GLU A 163 16.53 -20.34 13.08
CA GLU A 163 16.29 -19.20 12.18
C GLU A 163 16.39 -17.88 12.94
N VAL A 164 16.64 -16.80 12.21
CA VAL A 164 16.59 -15.44 12.75
C VAL A 164 15.13 -15.01 12.84
N SER A 165 14.66 -14.70 14.05
CA SER A 165 13.37 -14.06 14.30
C SER A 165 13.43 -12.59 13.90
N GLN A 166 12.55 -12.17 12.99
CA GLN A 166 12.47 -10.77 12.57
C GLN A 166 12.14 -9.84 13.75
N GLU A 167 11.27 -10.28 14.67
CA GLU A 167 10.93 -9.53 15.88
C GLU A 167 12.10 -9.45 16.87
N GLY A 168 12.79 -10.59 17.09
CA GLY A 168 13.96 -10.65 17.96
C GLY A 168 15.14 -9.83 17.43
N LEU A 169 15.31 -9.84 16.11
CA LEU A 169 16.29 -9.04 15.39
C LEU A 169 16.00 -7.54 15.54
N LEU A 170 14.77 -7.09 15.25
CA LEU A 170 14.41 -5.67 15.42
C LEU A 170 14.59 -5.19 16.87
N SER A 171 14.25 -6.01 17.86
CA SER A 171 14.47 -5.72 19.28
C SER A 171 15.97 -5.62 19.61
N TYR A 172 16.80 -6.49 19.06
CA TYR A 172 18.25 -6.46 19.23
C TYR A 172 18.91 -5.25 18.54
N LEU A 173 18.52 -4.94 17.30
CA LEU A 173 19.04 -3.80 16.54
C LEU A 173 18.70 -2.45 17.18
N LYS A 174 17.53 -2.33 17.84
CA LYS A 174 17.15 -1.16 18.64
C LYS A 174 18.04 -0.94 19.87
N LYS A 175 18.65 -2.01 20.42
CA LYS A 175 19.58 -1.89 21.56
C LYS A 175 20.99 -1.45 21.14
N LEU A 176 21.28 -1.45 19.84
CA LEU A 176 22.58 -1.05 19.27
C LEU A 176 22.62 0.42 18.83
N GLU A 177 21.50 1.15 18.96
CA GLU A 177 21.39 2.60 18.75
C GLU A 177 21.85 3.38 19.99
#